data_AF-A0A7V9NXK6-F1
#
_entry.id   AF-A0A7V9NXK6-F1
#
_cell.length_a   1.000
_cell.length_b   1.000
_cell.length_c   1.000
_cell.angle_alpha   90.00
_cell.angle_beta   90.00
_cell.angle_gamma   90.00
#
_symmetry.space_group_name_H-M   'P 1'
#
loop_
_entity.id
_entity.type
_entity.pdbx_description
1 polymer ?
#
loop_
_entity_poly.entity_id
_entity_poly.type
_entity_poly.pdbx_seq_one_letter_code
_entity_poly.pdbx_strand_id
1 'polypeptide(L)'
;MLKKVKKRYDINVVDANRSISKTFELDKNIKRIKGVLVTSDKDDLLYYRGTQKIEINSQEFFPENYESKLLMSGINVSPNQRYYIIDTVNIGNGIIKLSYTDADDGRTQFVNYRVSLYVDCEMEDEL
;
A
#
# COMPACT_ATOMS: atom_id res chain seq x y z
N MET A 1 -10.14 -21.32 12.35
CA MET A 1 -10.73 -19.97 12.61
C MET A 1 -9.88 -18.95 11.85
N LEU A 2 -10.46 -17.86 11.32
CA LEU A 2 -9.66 -16.83 10.64
C LEU A 2 -9.13 -15.81 11.67
N LYS A 3 -7.82 -15.57 11.64
CA LYS A 3 -7.12 -14.62 12.51
C LYS A 3 -6.75 -13.37 11.72
N LYS A 4 -6.94 -12.20 12.35
CA LYS A 4 -6.50 -10.92 11.77
C LYS A 4 -4.98 -10.79 11.87
N VAL A 5 -4.33 -10.45 10.77
CA VAL A 5 -2.89 -10.19 10.69
C VAL A 5 -2.64 -8.97 9.83
N LYS A 6 -1.60 -8.20 10.17
CA LYS A 6 -1.18 -7.03 9.39
C LYS A 6 0.14 -7.34 8.69
N LYS A 7 0.23 -7.01 7.41
CA LYS A 7 1.46 -7.09 6.62
C LYS A 7 1.91 -5.69 6.22
N ARG A 8 3.22 -5.55 6.01
CA ARG A 8 3.86 -4.30 5.59
C ARG A 8 4.83 -4.61 4.47
N TYR A 9 4.76 -3.82 3.41
CA TYR A 9 5.61 -3.92 2.23
C TYR A 9 6.21 -2.56 1.93
N ASP A 10 7.53 -2.52 1.77
CA ASP A 10 8.28 -1.27 1.62
C ASP A 10 8.92 -1.15 0.23
N ILE A 11 8.87 0.07 -0.31
CA ILE A 11 9.61 0.54 -1.48
C ILE A 11 10.48 1.72 -1.05
N ASN A 12 11.75 1.71 -1.45
CA ASN A 12 12.66 2.85 -1.24
C ASN A 12 12.66 3.71 -2.50
N VAL A 13 12.36 5.00 -2.34
CA VAL A 13 12.45 6.01 -3.39
C VAL A 13 13.79 6.72 -3.22
N VAL A 14 14.72 6.42 -4.12
CA VAL A 14 16.12 6.90 -4.05
C VAL A 14 16.44 7.97 -5.08
N ASP A 15 15.56 8.17 -6.06
CA ASP A 15 15.68 9.17 -7.12
C ASP A 15 14.36 9.93 -7.27
N ALA A 16 14.45 11.25 -7.48
CA ALA A 16 13.30 12.10 -7.76
C ALA A 16 12.73 11.84 -9.17
N ASN A 17 11.43 12.09 -9.35
CA ASN A 17 10.77 12.04 -10.67
C ASN A 17 10.87 10.67 -11.35
N ARG A 18 10.74 9.60 -10.58
CA ARG A 18 10.87 8.21 -11.05
C ARG A 18 9.70 7.35 -10.62
N SER A 19 9.38 6.40 -11.47
CA SER A 19 8.48 5.29 -11.16
C SER A 19 9.27 4.05 -10.75
N ILE A 20 8.82 3.38 -9.70
CA ILE A 20 9.41 2.16 -9.15
C ILE A 20 8.29 1.14 -9.00
N SER A 21 8.51 -0.10 -9.46
CA SER A 21 7.56 -1.19 -9.30
C SER A 21 8.18 -2.32 -8.51
N LYS A 22 7.43 -2.87 -7.55
CA LYS A 22 7.85 -4.00 -6.72
C LYS A 22 6.70 -4.97 -6.54
N THR A 23 7.05 -6.25 -6.64
CA THR A 23 6.14 -7.38 -6.45
C THR A 23 6.41 -8.00 -5.08
N PHE A 24 5.35 -8.36 -4.38
CA PHE A 24 5.36 -8.98 -3.07
C PHE A 24 4.47 -10.21 -3.07
N GLU A 25 4.88 -11.22 -2.32
CA GLU A 25 4.11 -12.43 -2.09
C GLU A 25 3.48 -12.39 -0.70
N LEU A 26 2.21 -12.79 -0.63
CA LEU A 26 1.49 -13.04 0.61
C LEU A 26 1.79 -14.44 1.10
N ASP A 27 1.75 -14.63 2.42
CA ASP A 27 1.82 -15.97 3.00
C ASP A 27 0.67 -16.83 2.47
N LYS A 28 0.95 -18.09 2.18
CA LYS A 28 -0.03 -19.06 1.64
C LYS A 28 -1.29 -19.23 2.51
N ASN A 29 -1.17 -18.94 3.80
CA ASN A 29 -2.26 -19.09 4.77
C ASN A 29 -3.16 -17.85 4.83
N ILE A 30 -2.78 -16.74 4.19
CA ILE A 30 -3.66 -15.58 4.04
C ILE A 30 -4.81 -15.99 3.11
N LYS A 31 -6.03 -15.66 3.50
CA LYS A 31 -7.24 -15.99 2.73
C LYS A 31 -7.94 -14.76 2.19
N ARG A 32 -7.79 -13.62 2.86
CA ARG A 32 -8.46 -12.37 2.49
C ARG A 32 -7.61 -11.16 2.83
N ILE A 33 -7.79 -10.11 2.04
CA ILE A 33 -7.35 -8.75 2.34
C ILE A 33 -8.58 -7.90 2.60
N LYS A 34 -8.67 -7.33 3.79
CA LYS A 34 -9.78 -6.48 4.24
C LYS A 34 -9.57 -5.04 3.80
N GLY A 35 -8.34 -4.56 3.81
CA GLY A 35 -8.03 -3.18 3.45
C GLY A 35 -6.56 -2.89 3.28
N VAL A 36 -6.27 -1.70 2.76
CA VAL A 36 -4.91 -1.20 2.56
C VAL A 36 -4.73 0.20 3.14
N LEU A 37 -3.49 0.56 3.46
CA LEU A 37 -3.08 1.88 3.91
C LEU A 37 -1.70 2.19 3.32
N VAL A 38 -1.49 3.40 2.81
CA VAL A 38 -0.18 3.86 2.35
C VAL A 38 0.32 4.96 3.28
N THR A 39 1.59 4.89 3.66
CA THR A 39 2.27 5.88 4.53
C THR A 39 3.75 5.93 4.19
N SER A 40 4.46 6.92 4.71
CA SER A 40 5.90 7.09 4.50
C SER A 40 6.61 7.50 5.79
N ASP A 41 7.93 7.34 5.82
CA ASP A 41 8.77 8.07 6.79
C ASP A 41 8.94 9.56 6.42
N LYS A 42 8.44 9.98 5.26
CA LYS A 42 8.27 11.35 4.79
C LYS A 42 6.86 11.55 4.23
N ASP A 43 5.89 11.67 5.14
CA ASP A 43 4.47 11.80 4.78
C ASP A 43 4.17 13.00 3.88
N ASP A 44 4.94 14.08 3.96
CA ASP A 44 4.83 15.24 3.09
C ASP A 44 5.22 14.91 1.64
N LEU A 45 6.32 14.19 1.41
CA LEU A 45 6.69 13.71 0.08
C LEU A 45 5.62 12.78 -0.48
N LEU A 46 5.13 11.84 0.33
CA LEU A 46 4.04 10.96 -0.08
C LEU A 46 2.78 11.74 -0.48
N TYR A 47 2.39 12.73 0.32
CA TYR A 47 1.17 13.50 0.14
C TYR A 47 1.20 14.38 -1.12
N TYR A 48 2.34 15.05 -1.36
CA TYR A 48 2.47 16.05 -2.43
C TYR A 48 2.99 15.48 -3.75
N ARG A 49 3.83 14.44 -3.70
CA ARG A 49 4.57 13.92 -4.87
C ARG A 49 4.13 12.53 -5.32
N GLY A 50 3.38 11.81 -4.47
CA GLY A 50 3.13 10.39 -4.63
C GLY A 50 1.88 10.05 -5.44
N THR A 51 2.06 9.22 -6.45
CA THR A 51 0.97 8.43 -7.04
C THR A 51 1.34 6.95 -7.10
N GLN A 52 0.34 6.07 -7.19
CA GLN A 52 0.57 4.63 -7.22
C GLN A 52 -0.46 3.90 -8.08
N LYS A 53 -0.09 2.67 -8.45
CA LYS A 53 -0.96 1.60 -8.93
C LYS A 53 -0.80 0.41 -7.99
N ILE A 54 -1.91 -0.22 -7.59
CA ILE A 54 -1.88 -1.42 -6.75
C ILE A 54 -2.72 -2.50 -7.44
N GLU A 55 -2.05 -3.61 -7.72
CA GLU A 55 -2.65 -4.81 -8.28
C GLU A 55 -2.52 -5.95 -7.27
N ILE A 56 -3.60 -6.70 -7.08
CA ILE A 56 -3.65 -7.87 -6.20
C ILE A 56 -4.23 -9.00 -7.02
N ASN A 57 -3.52 -10.13 -7.12
CA ASN A 57 -3.94 -11.26 -7.95
C ASN A 57 -4.23 -10.87 -9.41
N SER A 58 -3.36 -10.03 -9.99
CA SER A 58 -3.53 -9.47 -11.34
C SER A 58 -4.82 -8.65 -11.56
N GLN A 59 -5.57 -8.36 -10.50
CA GLN A 59 -6.71 -7.46 -10.52
C GLN A 59 -6.25 -6.07 -10.05
N GLU A 60 -6.60 -5.05 -10.81
CA GLU A 60 -6.36 -3.66 -10.45
C GLU A 60 -7.37 -3.21 -9.37
N PHE A 61 -6.86 -2.81 -8.21
CA PHE A 61 -7.67 -2.20 -7.15
C PHE A 61 -7.56 -0.68 -7.16
N PHE A 62 -6.37 -0.17 -7.51
CA PHE A 62 -6.09 1.25 -7.62
C PHE A 62 -5.36 1.47 -8.95
N PRO A 63 -5.92 2.28 -9.87
CA PRO A 63 -5.40 2.44 -11.23
C PRO A 63 -4.07 3.17 -11.25
N GLU A 64 -3.47 3.23 -12.43
CA GLU A 64 -2.29 4.06 -12.66
C GLU A 64 -2.55 5.54 -12.30
N ASN A 65 -1.54 6.20 -11.74
CA ASN A 65 -1.61 7.59 -11.26
C ASN A 65 -2.65 7.83 -10.15
N TYR A 66 -3.11 6.79 -9.43
CA TYR A 66 -3.98 6.98 -8.28
C TYR A 66 -3.22 7.72 -7.17
N GLU A 67 -3.81 8.78 -6.64
CA GLU A 67 -3.19 9.70 -5.69
C GLU A 67 -2.88 9.03 -4.34
N SER A 68 -1.62 9.09 -3.88
CA SER A 68 -1.19 8.50 -2.59
C SER A 68 -1.95 9.06 -1.42
N LYS A 69 -2.20 10.38 -1.44
CA LYS A 69 -2.94 11.09 -0.38
C LYS A 69 -4.35 10.54 -0.13
N LEU A 70 -4.96 9.85 -1.09
CA LEU A 70 -6.28 9.23 -0.92
C LEU A 70 -6.23 7.92 -0.11
N LEU A 71 -5.05 7.28 0.00
CA LEU A 71 -4.84 6.06 0.78
C LEU A 71 -4.07 6.32 2.09
N MET A 72 -3.83 7.59 2.44
CA MET A 72 -3.27 7.99 3.72
C MET A 72 -4.37 8.09 4.78
N SER A 73 -3.99 7.97 6.05
CA SER A 73 -4.89 8.19 7.19
C SER A 73 -4.45 9.37 8.04
N GLY A 74 -5.37 10.27 8.33
CA GLY A 74 -5.14 11.38 9.24
C GLY A 74 -5.00 10.94 10.70
N ILE A 75 -4.30 11.73 11.51
CA ILE A 75 -4.07 11.45 12.93
C ILE A 75 -5.37 11.34 13.75
N ASN A 76 -6.41 12.05 13.33
CA ASN A 76 -7.72 12.07 14.00
C ASN A 76 -8.58 10.83 13.67
N VAL A 77 -8.13 9.94 12.79
CA VAL A 77 -8.84 8.70 12.47
C VAL A 77 -8.49 7.64 13.50
N SER A 78 -9.52 7.08 14.14
CA SER A 78 -9.41 5.97 15.09
C SER A 78 -8.55 4.83 14.51
N PRO A 79 -7.63 4.22 15.28
CA PRO A 79 -6.72 3.19 14.77
C PRO A 79 -7.40 2.05 13.99
N ASN A 80 -8.59 1.62 14.42
CA ASN A 80 -9.35 0.55 13.78
C ASN A 80 -10.05 0.95 12.45
N GLN A 81 -10.01 2.23 12.08
CA GLN A 81 -10.69 2.77 10.89
C GLN A 81 -9.70 3.34 9.85
N ARG A 82 -8.39 3.09 10.00
CA ARG A 82 -7.35 3.72 9.17
C ARG A 82 -7.16 3.11 7.78
N TYR A 83 -7.78 1.98 7.49
CA TYR A 83 -7.57 1.28 6.23
C TYR A 83 -8.66 1.63 5.22
N TYR A 84 -8.26 1.85 3.96
CA TYR A 84 -9.19 1.85 2.84
C TYR A 84 -9.72 0.43 2.64
N ILE A 85 -11.03 0.24 2.68
CA ILE A 85 -11.67 -1.07 2.60
C ILE A 85 -11.73 -1.51 1.14
N ILE A 86 -11.15 -2.66 0.84
CA ILE A 86 -11.24 -3.31 -0.50
C ILE A 86 -11.92 -4.67 -0.45
N ASP A 87 -12.00 -5.28 0.74
CA ASP A 87 -12.61 -6.57 1.07
C ASP A 87 -12.61 -7.63 -0.06
N THR A 88 -11.45 -8.24 -0.30
CA THR A 88 -11.29 -9.27 -1.33
C THR A 88 -11.99 -10.57 -0.95
N VAL A 89 -12.68 -11.20 -1.90
CA VAL A 89 -13.32 -12.51 -1.68
C VAL A 89 -12.30 -13.67 -1.74
N ASN A 90 -11.26 -13.56 -2.57
CA ASN A 90 -10.16 -14.52 -2.72
C ASN A 90 -8.87 -13.79 -3.12
N ILE A 91 -7.73 -14.16 -2.54
CA ILE A 91 -6.41 -13.58 -2.86
C ILE A 91 -5.70 -14.25 -4.04
N GLY A 92 -6.26 -15.32 -4.62
CA GLY A 92 -5.75 -16.06 -5.77
C GLY A 92 -4.28 -16.45 -5.62
N ASN A 93 -3.42 -15.95 -6.51
CA ASN A 93 -1.99 -16.25 -6.51
C ASN A 93 -1.21 -15.59 -5.34
N GLY A 94 -1.85 -14.77 -4.51
CA GLY A 94 -1.24 -14.11 -3.36
C GLY A 94 -0.21 -13.04 -3.74
N ILE A 95 -0.19 -12.58 -4.99
CA ILE A 95 0.76 -11.58 -5.46
C ILE A 95 0.16 -10.19 -5.31
N ILE A 96 0.90 -9.29 -4.67
CA ILE A 96 0.64 -7.85 -4.64
C ILE A 96 1.72 -7.16 -5.47
N LYS A 97 1.33 -6.37 -6.45
CA LYS A 97 2.23 -5.51 -7.22
C LYS A 97 1.92 -4.06 -6.92
N LEU A 98 2.90 -3.35 -6.37
CA LEU A 98 2.84 -1.92 -6.10
C LEU A 98 3.76 -1.21 -7.09
N SER A 99 3.19 -0.33 -7.89
CA SER A 99 3.95 0.63 -8.69
C SER A 99 3.75 2.01 -8.09
N TYR A 100 4.83 2.69 -7.77
CA TYR A 100 4.83 4.01 -7.14
C TYR A 100 5.59 4.99 -8.02
N THR A 101 5.08 6.21 -8.16
CA THR A 101 5.73 7.29 -8.89
C THR A 101 5.92 8.48 -7.96
N ASP A 102 7.17 8.92 -7.84
CA ASP A 102 7.50 10.26 -7.34
C ASP A 102 7.41 11.24 -8.51
N ALA A 103 6.70 12.35 -8.34
CA ALA A 103 6.64 13.45 -9.30
C ALA A 103 6.71 14.79 -8.58
N ASP A 104 7.57 15.70 -9.06
CA ASP A 104 7.71 17.03 -8.48
C ASP A 104 6.46 17.90 -8.68
N ASP A 105 5.95 18.44 -7.58
CA ASP A 105 4.82 19.38 -7.57
C ASP A 105 5.26 20.82 -7.20
N GLY A 106 6.55 21.03 -6.92
CA GLY A 106 7.14 22.31 -6.53
C GLY A 106 6.86 22.75 -5.07
N ARG A 107 6.12 21.98 -4.28
CA ARG A 107 5.75 22.33 -2.88
C ARG A 107 6.66 21.68 -1.85
N THR A 108 7.26 20.53 -2.17
CA THR A 108 8.18 19.84 -1.26
C THR A 108 9.42 19.32 -1.97
N GLN A 109 10.59 19.58 -1.37
CA GLN A 109 11.89 19.20 -1.94
C GLN A 109 12.15 17.71 -1.74
N PHE A 110 12.55 17.04 -2.82
CA PHE A 110 12.91 15.63 -2.76
C PHE A 110 14.09 15.35 -1.80
N VAL A 111 13.93 14.30 -1.00
CA VAL A 111 15.01 13.56 -0.31
C VAL A 111 14.68 12.08 -0.41
N ASN A 112 15.65 11.17 -0.21
CA ASN A 112 15.35 9.74 -0.18
C ASN A 112 14.33 9.41 0.91
N TYR A 113 13.32 8.60 0.57
CA TYR A 113 12.24 8.23 1.48
C TYR A 113 11.74 6.82 1.19
N ARG A 114 10.97 6.28 2.14
CA ARG A 114 10.34 4.98 2.03
C ARG A 114 8.84 5.14 1.94
N VAL A 115 8.24 4.45 0.99
CA VAL A 115 6.79 4.25 0.90
C VAL A 115 6.47 2.87 1.47
N SER A 116 5.48 2.81 2.36
CA SER A 116 5.03 1.60 3.01
C SER A 116 3.57 1.33 2.70
N LEU A 117 3.29 0.17 2.11
CA LEU A 117 1.96 -0.39 1.95
C LEU A 117 1.67 -1.32 3.13
N TYR A 118 0.71 -0.95 3.95
CA TYR A 118 0.14 -1.82 4.97
C TYR A 118 -1.09 -2.53 4.42
N VAL A 119 -1.21 -3.82 4.72
CA VAL A 119 -2.30 -4.67 4.27
C VAL A 119 -2.93 -5.33 5.49
N ASP A 120 -4.24 -5.13 5.67
CA ASP A 120 -5.03 -5.79 6.72
C ASP A 120 -5.58 -7.10 6.17
N CYS A 121 -5.17 -8.22 6.75
CA CYS A 121 -5.43 -9.55 6.23
C CYS A 121 -6.16 -10.44 7.23
N GLU A 122 -6.82 -11.47 6.70
CA GLU A 122 -7.28 -12.62 7.48
C GLU A 122 -6.53 -13.87 7.02
N MET A 123 -6.01 -14.64 7.98
CA MET A 123 -5.27 -15.87 7.72
C MET A 123 -5.92 -17.07 8.42
N GLU A 124 -5.81 -18.26 7.82
CA GLU A 124 -6.15 -19.51 8.49
C GLU A 124 -5.14 -19.80 9.59
N ASP A 125 -5.64 -20.06 10.80
CA ASP A 125 -4.85 -20.58 11.91
C ASP A 125 -4.54 -22.05 11.62
N GLU A 126 -3.26 -22.40 11.55
CA GLU A 126 -2.82 -23.80 11.57
C GLU A 126 -2.92 -24.25 13.03
N LEU A 127 -4.02 -24.93 13.37
CA LEU A 127 -4.14 -25.70 14.62
C LEU A 127 -3.23 -26.93 14.57
#